data_AF-A0A346B151-F1
#
_entry.id   AF-A0A346B151-F1
#
_cell.length_a   1.000
_cell.length_b   1.000
_cell.length_c   1.000
_cell.angle_alpha   90.00
_cell.angle_beta   90.00
_cell.angle_gamma   90.00
#
_symmetry.space_group_name_H-M   'P 1'
#
loop_
_entity.id
_entity.type
_entity.pdbx_description
1 polymer ?
#
loop_
_entity_poly.entity_id
_entity_poly.type
_entity_poly.pdbx_seq_one_letter_code
_entity_poly.pdbx_strand_id
1 'polypeptide(L)'
;MGKLWKKTCAICGNDFKVYGSSYAQKYCNTCRDKYFKFLDEWAKAGYPIKTHCVICGAPLPKRTRGAGLKKASCDGECYKLLTTLYQQNARIKREDLIVMPRRPKKEPVKRRKPGQMSRLGELEAAARAAGMSYGEYIATQLRGMKQ
;
A
#
# COMPACT_ATOMS: atom_id res chain seq x y z
N MET A 1 -1.43 -17.86 33.11
CA MET A 1 -2.56 -16.92 33.26
C MET A 1 -2.04 -15.50 33.12
N GLY A 2 -2.43 -14.77 32.06
CA GLY A 2 -1.91 -13.41 31.82
C GLY A 2 -2.48 -12.40 32.80
N LYS A 3 -1.64 -11.51 33.36
CA LYS A 3 -2.09 -10.39 34.20
C LYS A 3 -3.03 -9.48 33.39
N LEU A 4 -4.15 -9.12 34.02
CA LEU A 4 -5.20 -8.30 33.45
C LEU A 4 -5.05 -6.88 34.02
N TRP A 5 -4.65 -5.94 33.17
CA TRP A 5 -4.41 -4.56 33.57
C TRP A 5 -5.62 -3.71 33.22
N LYS A 6 -6.14 -2.96 34.19
CA LYS A 6 -7.15 -1.92 33.94
C LYS A 6 -6.41 -0.63 33.58
N LYS A 7 -6.73 -0.04 32.42
CA LYS A 7 -6.13 1.20 31.94
C LYS A 7 -7.21 2.13 31.40
N THR A 8 -6.96 3.42 31.51
CA THR A 8 -7.83 4.47 30.97
C THR A 8 -7.38 4.82 29.55
N CYS A 9 -8.33 4.91 28.62
CA CYS A 9 -8.04 5.24 27.23
C CYS A 9 -7.64 6.72 27.11
N ALA A 10 -6.47 6.99 26.53
CA ALA A 10 -5.98 8.34 26.28
C ALA A 10 -6.80 9.16 25.25
N ILE A 11 -7.82 8.56 24.63
CA ILE A 11 -8.63 9.17 23.57
C ILE A 11 -10.06 9.43 24.06
N CYS A 12 -10.72 8.40 24.59
CA CYS A 12 -12.11 8.53 25.06
C CYS A 12 -12.26 8.58 26.57
N GLY A 13 -11.18 8.46 27.35
CA GLY A 13 -11.24 8.45 28.81
C GLY A 13 -11.86 7.20 29.42
N ASN A 14 -12.35 6.24 28.62
CA ASN A 14 -12.98 5.03 29.14
C ASN A 14 -11.94 4.04 29.66
N ASP A 15 -12.30 3.34 30.73
CA ASP A 15 -11.52 2.23 31.25
C ASP A 15 -11.66 1.00 30.34
N PHE A 16 -10.52 0.41 30.00
CA PHE A 16 -10.45 -0.81 29.23
C PHE A 16 -9.48 -1.80 29.87
N LYS A 17 -9.78 -3.09 29.67
CA LYS A 17 -8.99 -4.19 30.20
C LYS A 17 -8.03 -4.67 29.13
N VAL A 18 -6.76 -4.82 29.52
CA VAL A 18 -5.69 -5.22 28.61
C VAL A 18 -5.07 -6.51 29.12
N TYR A 19 -4.96 -7.49 28.22
CA TYR A 19 -4.42 -8.82 28.53
C TYR A 19 -2.97 -8.94 28.05
N GLY A 20 -2.07 -9.38 28.94
CA GLY A 20 -0.72 -9.84 28.57
C GLY A 20 0.17 -8.79 27.89
N SER A 21 0.80 -9.16 26.76
CA SER A 21 1.77 -8.37 25.97
C SER A 21 1.24 -7.00 25.49
N SER A 22 -0.08 -6.83 25.50
CA SER A 22 -0.75 -5.59 25.11
C SER A 22 -0.66 -4.49 26.19
N TYR A 23 0.11 -4.66 27.27
CA TYR A 23 0.31 -3.63 28.30
C TYR A 23 0.72 -2.26 27.73
N ALA A 24 1.47 -2.21 26.63
CA ALA A 24 1.85 -0.94 26.00
C ALA A 24 0.68 -0.16 25.35
N GLN A 25 -0.50 -0.78 25.22
CA GLN A 25 -1.67 -0.19 24.57
C GLN A 25 -2.25 0.94 25.43
N LYS A 26 -2.32 2.16 24.86
CA LYS A 26 -2.82 3.38 25.52
C LYS A 26 -4.27 3.74 25.16
N TYR A 27 -4.88 3.02 24.24
CA TYR A 27 -6.23 3.30 23.72
C TYR A 27 -7.08 2.04 23.62
N CYS A 28 -8.39 2.18 23.81
CA CYS A 28 -9.33 1.08 23.70
C CYS A 28 -9.47 0.60 22.24
N ASN A 29 -9.91 -0.65 22.06
CA ASN A 29 -10.11 -1.22 20.72
C ASN A 29 -11.18 -0.46 19.93
N THR A 30 -12.26 -0.01 20.58
CA THR A 30 -13.31 0.79 19.93
C THR A 30 -12.79 2.11 19.37
N CYS A 31 -11.91 2.82 20.08
CA CYS A 31 -11.24 3.98 19.52
C CYS A 31 -10.34 3.57 18.37
N ARG A 32 -9.50 2.54 18.55
CA ARG A 32 -8.59 2.04 17.51
C ARG A 32 -9.31 1.79 16.18
N ASP A 33 -10.43 1.07 16.19
CA ASP A 33 -11.22 0.76 14.99
C ASP A 33 -11.77 2.03 14.32
N LYS A 34 -12.25 3.00 15.10
CA LYS A 34 -12.67 4.30 14.57
C LYS A 34 -11.53 5.04 13.87
N TYR A 35 -10.32 5.04 14.45
CA TYR A 35 -9.16 5.65 13.79
C TYR A 35 -8.75 4.90 12.53
N PHE A 36 -8.84 3.58 12.51
CA PHE A 36 -8.45 2.82 11.33
C PHE A 36 -9.35 3.12 10.14
N LYS A 37 -10.68 3.21 10.38
CA LYS A 37 -11.63 3.67 9.37
C LYS A 37 -11.32 5.10 8.91
N PHE A 38 -11.15 6.02 9.86
CA PHE A 38 -10.79 7.40 9.57
C PHE A 38 -9.49 7.50 8.76
N LEU A 39 -8.44 6.78 9.14
CA LEU A 39 -7.14 6.80 8.45
C LEU A 39 -7.26 6.28 7.02
N ASP A 40 -8.10 5.27 6.78
CA ASP A 40 -8.35 4.74 5.44
C ASP A 40 -9.05 5.76 4.55
N GLU A 41 -10.12 6.38 5.05
CA GLU A 41 -10.85 7.45 4.35
C GLU A 41 -9.97 8.67 4.11
N TRP A 42 -9.15 9.03 5.10
CA TRP A 42 -8.25 10.17 5.02
C TRP A 42 -7.10 9.93 4.03
N ALA A 43 -6.59 8.70 3.96
CA ALA A 43 -5.62 8.29 2.94
C ALA A 43 -6.22 8.30 1.53
N LYS A 44 -7.46 7.80 1.37
CA LYS A 44 -8.20 7.85 0.09
C LYS A 44 -8.43 9.27 -0.41
N ALA A 45 -8.69 10.21 0.51
CA ALA A 45 -8.87 11.63 0.20
C ALA A 45 -7.55 12.40 -0.06
N GLY A 46 -6.38 11.75 -0.01
CA GLY A 46 -5.09 12.39 -0.25
C GLY A 46 -4.56 13.22 0.91
N TYR A 47 -4.92 12.88 2.15
CA TYR A 47 -4.49 13.57 3.37
C TYR A 47 -4.82 15.08 3.41
N PRO A 48 -6.11 15.47 3.30
CA PRO A 48 -6.53 16.86 3.46
C PRO A 48 -6.24 17.39 4.87
N ILE A 49 -6.00 18.70 4.99
CA ILE A 49 -5.76 19.33 6.29
C ILE A 49 -7.06 19.32 7.11
N LYS A 50 -6.99 18.94 8.38
CA LYS A 50 -8.13 18.99 9.31
C LYS A 50 -8.13 20.29 10.10
N THR A 51 -9.31 20.72 10.51
CA THR A 51 -9.51 21.89 11.38
C THR A 51 -9.39 21.55 12.85
N HIS A 52 -9.57 20.28 13.21
CA HIS A 52 -9.51 19.76 14.58
C HIS A 52 -8.58 18.54 14.65
N CYS A 53 -7.89 18.41 15.77
CA CYS A 53 -7.03 17.27 16.07
C CYS A 53 -7.88 16.02 16.14
N VAL A 54 -7.48 14.99 15.41
CA VAL A 54 -8.26 13.75 15.35
C VAL A 54 -8.15 12.99 16.68
N ILE A 55 -7.05 13.17 17.42
CA ILE A 55 -6.77 12.47 18.69
C ILE A 55 -7.54 13.05 19.87
N CYS A 56 -7.49 14.36 20.09
CA CYS A 56 -8.06 15.02 21.27
C CYS A 56 -9.21 15.98 20.96
N GLY A 57 -9.53 16.22 19.68
CA GLY A 57 -10.58 17.15 19.27
C GLY A 57 -10.20 18.64 19.35
N ALA A 58 -9.03 18.99 19.90
CA ALA A 58 -8.59 20.37 20.01
C ALA A 58 -8.46 21.05 18.64
N PRO A 59 -8.74 22.36 18.51
CA PRO A 59 -8.60 23.08 17.25
C PRO A 59 -7.13 23.05 16.78
N LEU A 60 -6.93 22.73 15.49
CA LEU A 60 -5.61 22.75 14.89
C LEU A 60 -5.22 24.20 14.59
N PRO A 61 -3.99 24.63 14.94
CA PRO A 61 -3.54 25.97 14.60
C PRO A 61 -3.55 26.10 13.07
N LYS A 62 -4.17 27.17 12.53
CA LYS A 62 -4.28 27.43 11.07
C LYS A 62 -2.95 27.36 10.30
N ARG A 63 -1.82 27.43 11.01
CA ARG A 63 -0.45 27.39 10.48
C ARG A 63 0.21 26.03 10.44
N THR A 64 -0.41 24.92 10.86
CA THR A 64 0.18 23.58 10.67
C THR A 64 0.16 23.16 9.19
N ARG A 65 1.02 23.79 8.39
CA ARG A 65 1.51 23.32 7.08
C ARG A 65 2.44 22.09 7.24
N GLY A 66 2.18 21.25 8.23
CA GLY A 66 2.96 20.05 8.45
C GLY A 66 2.73 19.04 7.32
N ALA A 67 3.77 18.34 6.89
CA ALA A 67 3.61 17.23 5.96
C ALA A 67 3.00 16.00 6.67
N GLY A 68 2.21 15.22 5.93
CA GLY A 68 1.67 13.93 6.39
C GLY A 68 0.75 14.03 7.61
N LEU A 69 1.00 13.18 8.61
CA LEU A 69 0.15 13.01 9.80
C LEU A 69 0.02 14.28 10.67
N LYS A 70 0.96 15.23 10.55
CA LYS A 70 0.92 16.52 11.28
C LYS A 70 -0.31 17.37 10.91
N LYS A 71 -0.92 17.12 9.76
CA LYS A 71 -2.16 17.77 9.30
C LYS A 71 -3.40 17.41 10.13
N ALA A 72 -3.28 16.43 11.04
CA ALA A 72 -4.37 15.87 11.82
C ALA A 72 -4.08 15.82 13.34
N SER A 73 -2.97 16.40 13.80
CA SER A 73 -2.52 16.36 15.20
C SER A 73 -2.13 17.74 15.71
N CYS A 74 -2.63 18.15 16.88
CA CYS A 74 -2.32 19.45 17.49
C CYS A 74 -0.90 19.49 18.07
N ASP A 75 -0.52 18.47 18.82
CA ASP A 75 0.73 18.43 19.59
C ASP A 75 1.58 17.21 19.28
N GLY A 76 2.83 17.22 19.76
CA GLY A 76 3.78 16.13 19.59
C GLY A 76 3.31 14.79 20.19
N GLU A 77 2.56 14.82 21.29
CA GLU A 77 1.99 13.61 21.89
C GLU A 77 0.87 13.01 21.03
N CYS A 78 -0.06 13.85 20.56
CA CYS A 78 -1.10 13.45 19.62
C CYS A 78 -0.48 12.91 18.32
N TYR A 79 0.59 13.54 17.83
CA TYR A 79 1.33 13.07 16.67
C TYR A 79 1.96 11.68 16.88
N LYS A 80 2.58 11.43 18.04
CA LYS A 80 3.15 10.12 18.39
C LYS A 80 2.08 9.04 18.45
N LEU A 81 0.93 9.34 19.07
CA LEU A 81 -0.22 8.44 19.12
C LEU A 81 -0.75 8.12 17.71
N LEU A 82 -0.96 9.15 16.89
CA LEU A 82 -1.44 9.00 15.51
C LEU A 82 -0.45 8.20 14.65
N THR A 83 0.85 8.43 14.81
CA THR A 83 1.91 7.68 14.10
C THR A 83 1.90 6.21 14.50
N THR A 84 1.70 5.91 15.79
CA THR A 84 1.62 4.54 16.30
C THR A 84 0.41 3.81 15.71
N LEU A 85 -0.76 4.48 15.68
CA LEU A 85 -1.98 3.95 15.05
C LEU A 85 -1.79 3.71 13.54
N TYR A 86 -1.16 4.67 12.84
CA TYR A 86 -0.87 4.54 11.42
C TYR A 86 0.04 3.34 11.12
N GLN A 87 1.12 3.17 11.89
CA GLN A 87 2.03 2.03 11.72
C GLN A 87 1.35 0.69 12.02
N GLN A 88 0.48 0.63 13.03
CA GLN A 88 -0.30 -0.58 13.31
C GLN A 88 -1.27 -0.92 12.19
N ASN A 89 -1.99 0.07 11.64
CA ASN A 89 -2.89 -0.14 10.51
C ASN A 89 -2.11 -0.62 9.27
N ALA A 90 -0.96 -0.01 8.98
CA ALA A 90 -0.09 -0.41 7.88
C ALA A 90 0.46 -1.84 8.06
N ARG A 91 0.78 -2.24 9.29
CA ARG A 91 1.23 -3.60 9.61
C ARG A 91 0.13 -4.62 9.38
N ILE A 92 -1.09 -4.37 9.88
CA ILE A 92 -2.24 -5.27 9.68
C ILE A 92 -2.51 -5.46 8.19
N LYS A 93 -2.61 -4.36 7.44
CA LYS A 93 -2.81 -4.43 5.99
C LYS A 93 -1.72 -5.20 5.27
N ARG A 94 -0.46 -5.13 5.73
CA ARG A 94 0.63 -5.94 5.18
C ARG A 94 0.48 -7.42 5.52
N GLU A 95 0.10 -7.76 6.75
CA GLU A 95 -0.16 -9.14 7.15
C GLU A 95 -1.31 -9.74 6.32
N ASP A 96 -2.39 -8.99 6.09
CA ASP A 96 -3.49 -9.40 5.21
C ASP A 96 -3.02 -9.66 3.76
N LEU A 97 -2.10 -8.84 3.24
CA LEU A 97 -1.49 -9.04 1.92
C LEU A 97 -0.53 -10.24 1.86
N ILE A 98 0.10 -10.62 2.97
CA ILE A 98 0.98 -11.79 3.05
C ILE A 98 0.18 -13.09 3.10
N VAL A 99 -1.02 -13.06 3.70
CA VAL A 99 -1.96 -14.20 3.76
C VAL A 99 -2.61 -14.45 2.40
N MET A 100 -2.65 -13.48 1.50
CA MET A 100 -3.08 -13.72 0.12
C MET A 100 -2.13 -14.72 -0.58
N PRO A 101 -2.67 -15.71 -1.32
CA PRO A 101 -1.83 -16.64 -2.07
C PRO A 101 -0.95 -15.83 -3.03
N ARG A 102 0.38 -15.95 -2.85
CA ARG A 102 1.36 -15.33 -3.74
C ARG A 102 0.98 -15.72 -5.16
N ARG A 103 0.77 -14.73 -6.04
CA ARG A 103 0.63 -15.00 -7.49
C ARG A 103 1.78 -15.94 -7.89
N PRO A 104 1.51 -17.02 -8.65
CA PRO A 104 2.57 -17.90 -9.10
C PRO A 104 3.65 -17.04 -9.75
N LYS A 105 4.88 -17.23 -9.28
CA LYS A 105 6.07 -16.53 -9.77
C LYS A 105 6.04 -16.70 -11.30
N LYS A 106 5.91 -15.60 -12.06
CA LYS A 106 6.11 -15.66 -13.52
C LYS A 106 7.44 -16.37 -13.73
N GLU A 107 7.44 -17.48 -14.47
CA GLU A 107 8.66 -18.19 -14.77
C GLU A 107 9.71 -17.20 -15.28
N PRO A 108 10.97 -17.31 -14.81
CA PRO A 108 12.02 -16.44 -15.29
C PRO A 108 12.09 -16.59 -16.81
N VAL A 109 11.97 -15.47 -17.53
CA VAL A 109 12.16 -15.44 -18.97
C VAL A 109 13.53 -16.06 -19.25
N LYS A 110 13.56 -17.25 -19.86
CA LYS A 110 14.80 -17.93 -20.21
C LYS A 110 15.64 -16.96 -21.05
N ARG A 111 16.83 -16.60 -20.56
CA ARG A 111 17.77 -15.77 -21.31
C ARG A 111 18.10 -16.51 -22.61
N ARG A 112 17.95 -15.82 -23.76
CA ARG A 112 18.36 -16.37 -25.06
C ARG A 112 19.84 -16.76 -24.99
N LYS A 113 20.20 -17.92 -25.53
CA LYS A 113 21.60 -18.34 -25.59
C LYS A 113 22.36 -17.41 -26.55
N PRO A 114 23.64 -17.08 -26.28
CA PRO A 114 24.47 -16.36 -27.24
C PRO A 114 24.48 -17.08 -28.59
N GLY A 115 24.23 -16.36 -29.69
CA GLY A 115 24.14 -16.91 -31.04
C GLY A 115 22.74 -17.28 -31.53
N GLN A 116 21.70 -17.17 -30.70
CA GLN A 116 20.32 -17.37 -31.15
C GLN A 116 19.83 -16.14 -31.91
N MET A 117 19.44 -16.32 -33.18
CA MET A 117 18.88 -15.26 -34.01
C MET A 117 17.68 -14.63 -33.31
N SER A 118 17.62 -13.30 -33.30
CA SER A 118 16.43 -12.61 -32.81
C SER A 118 15.28 -12.88 -33.76
N ARG A 119 14.05 -12.90 -33.23
CA ARG A 119 12.81 -13.00 -34.04
C ARG A 119 12.81 -12.05 -35.25
N LEU A 120 13.40 -10.86 -35.10
CA LEU A 120 13.59 -9.91 -36.21
C LEU A 120 14.49 -10.49 -37.31
N GLY A 121 15.65 -11.04 -36.95
CA GLY A 121 16.60 -11.64 -37.89
C GLY A 121 16.05 -12.90 -38.57
N GLU A 122 15.22 -13.69 -37.87
CA GLU A 122 14.48 -14.81 -38.50
C GLU A 122 13.53 -14.32 -39.59
N LEU A 123 12.79 -13.24 -39.32
CA LEU A 123 11.85 -12.64 -40.26
C LEU A 123 12.57 -11.97 -41.45
N GLU A 124 13.73 -11.35 -41.22
CA GLU A 124 14.57 -10.80 -42.30
C GLU A 124 15.17 -11.89 -43.18
N ALA A 125 15.63 -13.01 -42.59
CA ALA A 125 16.12 -14.15 -43.35
C ALA A 125 15.00 -14.80 -44.17
N ALA A 126 13.80 -14.93 -43.59
CA ALA A 126 12.62 -15.44 -44.30
C ALA A 126 12.17 -14.51 -45.44
N ALA A 127 12.21 -13.19 -45.24
CA ALA A 127 11.93 -12.22 -46.29
C ALA A 127 12.93 -12.35 -47.46
N ARG A 128 14.24 -12.45 -47.16
CA ARG A 128 15.27 -12.68 -48.18
C ARG A 128 15.10 -14.00 -48.90
N ALA A 129 14.75 -15.08 -48.20
CA ALA A 129 14.48 -16.38 -48.81
C ALA A 129 13.26 -16.36 -49.73
N ALA A 130 12.24 -15.55 -49.38
CA ALA A 130 11.06 -15.33 -50.21
C ALA A 130 11.30 -14.34 -51.37
N GLY A 131 12.52 -13.77 -51.50
CA GLY A 131 12.83 -12.77 -52.52
C GLY A 131 12.12 -11.43 -52.34
N MET A 132 11.61 -11.15 -51.13
CA MET A 132 10.82 -9.95 -50.82
C MET A 132 11.59 -9.03 -49.88
N SER A 133 11.26 -7.73 -49.90
CA SER A 133 11.73 -6.84 -48.84
C SER A 133 11.07 -7.20 -47.51
N TYR A 134 11.75 -6.90 -46.39
CA TYR A 134 11.22 -7.17 -45.06
C TYR A 134 9.81 -6.59 -44.84
N GLY A 135 9.56 -5.37 -45.33
CA GLY A 135 8.26 -4.71 -45.23
C GLY A 135 7.16 -5.45 -45.99
N GLU A 136 7.44 -5.93 -47.19
CA GLU A 136 6.50 -6.69 -48.01
C GLU A 136 6.20 -8.07 -47.41
N TYR A 137 7.21 -8.74 -46.86
CA TYR A 137 7.05 -10.02 -46.19
C TYR A 137 6.18 -9.91 -44.92
N ILE A 138 6.37 -8.87 -44.11
CA ILE A 138 5.53 -8.65 -42.93
C ILE A 138 4.10 -8.30 -43.34
N ALA A 139 3.91 -7.51 -44.40
CA ALA A 139 2.59 -7.16 -44.90
C ALA A 139 1.82 -8.39 -45.43
N THR A 140 2.48 -9.33 -46.11
CA THR A 140 1.85 -10.59 -46.57
C THR A 140 1.50 -11.51 -45.40
N GLN A 141 2.37 -11.64 -44.40
CA GLN A 141 2.07 -12.39 -43.17
C GLN A 141 0.87 -11.82 -42.40
N LEU A 142 0.78 -10.48 -42.26
CA LEU A 142 -0.33 -9.81 -41.60
C LEU A 142 -1.65 -9.90 -42.38
N ARG A 143 -1.60 -9.95 -43.72
CA ARG A 143 -2.78 -10.18 -44.56
C ARG A 143 -3.26 -11.64 -44.49
N GLY A 144 -2.35 -12.61 -44.41
CA GLY A 144 -2.69 -14.02 -44.25
C GLY A 144 -3.31 -14.37 -42.88
N MET A 145 -3.03 -13.60 -41.83
CA MET A 145 -3.65 -13.76 -40.50
C MET A 145 -5.06 -13.14 -40.38
N LYS A 146 -5.57 -12.47 -41.42
CA LYS A 146 -6.87 -11.79 -41.43
C LYS A 146 -7.97 -12.55 -42.20
N GLN A 147 -7.74 -13.80 -42.58
CA GLN A 147 -8.77 -14.71 -43.09
C GLN A 147 -9.12 -15.77 -42.06
#